data_AF-A0A846T3Y7-F1
#
_entry.id   AF-A0A846T3Y7-F1
#
_cell.length_a   1.000
_cell.length_b   1.000
_cell.length_c   1.000
_cell.angle_alpha   90.00
_cell.angle_beta   90.00
_cell.angle_gamma   90.00
#
_symmetry.space_group_name_H-M   'P 1'
#
loop_
_entity.id
_entity.type
_entity.pdbx_description
1 polymer ?
#
loop_
_entity_poly.entity_id
_entity_poly.type
_entity_poly.pdbx_seq_one_letter_code
_entity_poly.pdbx_strand_id
1 'polypeptide(L)'
;MVTGAGWKPTPSLSGLFGLEGVAYQARRMRELAEYSPSHRAAFQRCEETDELAWQRGEPSRGDEHILQPDGIEKIFDVIKIPRFDDQGRRHSLVVVGRDVTDRQRAEAELRQRDRLLQATADTLTQLLSGHDLEETVGAALATLGRAVAADRAYIFENHPDPDVGAPLMSQRYEWCAMG
;
A
#
# COMPACT_ATOMS: atom_id res chain seq x y z
N MET A 1 -35.52 -2.39 10.60
CA MET A 1 -34.19 -2.35 11.27
C MET A 1 -33.94 -3.73 11.87
N VAL A 2 -33.22 -4.61 11.18
CA VAL A 2 -32.84 -5.91 11.77
C VAL A 2 -31.70 -5.67 12.74
N THR A 3 -31.98 -5.86 14.02
CA THR A 3 -31.05 -5.82 15.14
C THR A 3 -30.39 -7.20 15.28
N GLY A 4 -29.06 -7.25 15.13
CA GLY A 4 -28.23 -8.30 15.73
C GLY A 4 -28.24 -9.70 15.11
N ALA A 5 -27.78 -9.85 13.86
CA ALA A 5 -27.14 -11.11 13.48
C ALA A 5 -25.75 -11.14 14.15
N GLY A 6 -25.61 -11.89 15.24
CA GLY A 6 -24.44 -11.87 16.10
C GLY A 6 -23.14 -12.12 15.35
N TRP A 7 -22.29 -11.08 15.25
CA TRP A 7 -20.91 -11.19 14.79
C TRP A 7 -20.15 -12.16 15.71
N LYS A 8 -19.65 -13.26 15.12
CA LYS A 8 -18.82 -14.27 15.80
C LYS A 8 -17.44 -14.30 15.15
N PRO A 9 -16.54 -13.37 15.50
CA PRO A 9 -15.15 -13.43 15.08
C PRO A 9 -14.49 -14.70 15.60
N THR A 10 -13.53 -15.22 14.84
CA THR A 10 -12.54 -16.15 15.37
C THR A 10 -11.70 -15.44 16.44
N PRO A 11 -11.13 -16.16 17.42
CA PRO A 11 -10.24 -15.55 18.43
C PRO A 11 -9.09 -14.73 17.84
N SER A 12 -8.59 -15.12 16.67
CA SER A 12 -7.57 -14.38 15.91
C SER A 12 -8.02 -12.99 15.45
N LEU A 13 -9.31 -12.78 15.20
CA LEU A 13 -9.85 -11.50 14.77
C LEU A 13 -10.05 -10.53 15.95
N SER A 14 -10.25 -11.04 17.17
CA SER A 14 -10.36 -10.19 18.36
C SER A 14 -9.04 -9.48 18.69
N GLY A 15 -7.91 -10.18 18.61
CA GLY A 15 -6.59 -9.57 18.80
C GLY A 15 -6.26 -8.53 17.72
N LEU A 16 -6.64 -8.78 16.46
CA LEU A 16 -6.42 -7.87 15.34
C LEU A 16 -7.05 -6.47 15.53
N PHE A 17 -8.19 -6.42 16.20
CA PHE A 17 -8.92 -5.18 16.49
C PHE A 17 -8.72 -4.70 17.93
N GLY A 18 -7.86 -5.34 18.73
CA GLY A 18 -7.68 -4.99 20.14
C GLY A 18 -8.95 -5.17 20.98
N LEU A 19 -9.84 -6.08 20.61
CA LEU A 19 -11.12 -6.35 21.28
C LEU A 19 -11.01 -7.49 22.31
N GLU A 20 -9.81 -7.72 22.83
CA GLU A 20 -9.55 -8.76 23.82
C GLU A 20 -10.37 -8.48 25.10
N GLY A 21 -11.18 -9.45 25.53
CA GLY A 21 -12.07 -9.31 26.68
C GLY A 21 -13.36 -8.51 26.43
N VAL A 22 -13.59 -8.00 25.21
CA VAL A 22 -14.84 -7.29 24.87
C VAL A 22 -15.90 -8.30 24.45
N ALA A 23 -17.06 -8.28 25.11
CA ALA A 23 -18.22 -9.07 24.69
C ALA A 23 -18.79 -8.49 23.38
N TYR A 24 -18.42 -9.11 22.25
CA TYR A 24 -18.77 -8.67 20.90
C TYR A 24 -20.07 -9.28 20.34
N GLN A 25 -20.59 -10.33 20.98
CA GLN A 25 -21.82 -10.97 20.57
C GLN A 25 -23.00 -10.00 20.71
N ALA A 26 -23.75 -9.80 19.61
CA ALA A 26 -24.89 -8.89 19.48
C ALA A 26 -24.60 -7.38 19.44
N ARG A 27 -23.33 -6.96 19.36
CA ARG A 27 -22.97 -5.54 19.14
C ARG A 27 -22.82 -5.20 17.66
N ARG A 28 -23.11 -3.95 17.30
CA ARG A 28 -22.83 -3.42 15.95
C ARG A 28 -21.37 -2.97 15.84
N MET A 29 -20.81 -2.96 14.63
CA MET A 29 -19.44 -2.47 14.40
C MET A 29 -19.21 -1.05 14.93
N ARG A 30 -20.18 -0.13 14.77
CA ARG A 30 -20.14 1.21 15.39
C ARG A 30 -19.97 1.21 16.91
N GLU A 31 -20.54 0.24 17.62
CA GLU A 31 -20.40 0.11 19.09
C GLU A 31 -19.03 -0.47 19.45
N LEU A 32 -18.50 -1.38 18.63
CA LEU A 32 -17.16 -1.94 18.80
C LEU A 32 -16.06 -0.90 18.55
N ALA A 33 -16.30 0.04 17.64
CA ALA A 33 -15.40 1.16 17.36
C ALA A 33 -15.21 2.11 18.56
N GLU A 34 -16.11 2.09 19.55
CA GLU A 34 -15.95 2.84 20.81
C GLU A 34 -14.89 2.20 21.71
N TYR A 35 -14.77 0.87 21.69
CA TYR A 35 -13.77 0.14 22.48
C TYR A 35 -12.39 0.12 21.84
N SER A 36 -12.31 0.42 20.56
CA SER A 36 -11.06 0.44 19.81
C SER A 36 -10.98 1.67 18.88
N PRO A 37 -10.71 2.87 19.44
CA PRO A 37 -10.64 4.11 18.67
C PRO A 37 -9.61 4.09 17.54
N SER A 38 -8.47 3.41 17.73
CA SER A 38 -7.41 3.28 16.71
C SER A 38 -7.88 2.56 15.44
N HIS A 39 -8.86 1.67 15.57
CA HIS A 39 -9.40 0.88 14.46
C HIS A 39 -10.73 1.45 13.92
N ARG A 40 -11.17 2.64 14.37
CA ARG A 40 -12.45 3.24 13.96
C ARG A 40 -12.61 3.34 12.44
N ALA A 41 -11.57 3.78 11.74
CA ALA A 41 -11.58 3.88 10.28
C ALA A 41 -11.75 2.52 9.61
N ALA A 42 -11.12 1.47 10.15
CA ALA A 42 -11.27 0.11 9.64
C ALA A 42 -12.71 -0.42 9.86
N PHE A 43 -13.29 -0.20 11.05
CA PHE A 43 -14.68 -0.58 11.31
C PHE A 43 -15.67 0.13 10.38
N GLN A 44 -15.48 1.42 10.10
CA GLN A 44 -16.32 2.18 9.17
C GLN A 44 -16.23 1.61 7.75
N ARG A 45 -15.02 1.39 7.23
CA ARG A 45 -14.83 0.78 5.91
C ARG A 45 -15.46 -0.61 5.81
N CYS A 46 -15.27 -1.45 6.83
CA CYS A 46 -15.88 -2.78 6.87
C CYS A 46 -17.41 -2.71 6.86
N GLU A 47 -18.02 -1.76 7.57
CA GLU A 47 -19.47 -1.55 7.58
C GLU A 47 -19.99 -1.10 6.21
N GLU A 48 -19.28 -0.20 5.53
CA GLU A 48 -19.60 0.25 4.16
C GLU A 48 -19.54 -0.91 3.16
N THR A 49 -18.48 -1.71 3.19
CA THR A 49 -18.30 -2.84 2.27
C THR A 49 -19.23 -4.01 2.61
N ASP A 50 -19.59 -4.22 3.89
CA ASP A 50 -20.65 -5.15 4.30
C ASP A 50 -22.00 -4.71 3.72
N GLU A 51 -22.33 -3.42 3.85
CA GLU A 51 -23.59 -2.86 3.35
C GLU A 51 -23.68 -2.95 1.82
N LEU A 52 -22.59 -2.72 1.10
CA LEU A 52 -22.52 -2.92 -0.34
C LEU A 52 -22.79 -4.39 -0.73
N ALA A 53 -22.18 -5.35 -0.02
CA ALA A 53 -22.46 -6.77 -0.24
C ALA A 53 -23.95 -7.08 -0.03
N TRP A 54 -24.55 -6.52 1.02
CA TRP A 54 -25.98 -6.67 1.27
C TRP A 54 -26.87 -6.07 0.19
N GLN A 55 -26.53 -4.88 -0.32
CA GLN A 55 -27.32 -4.21 -1.35
C GLN A 55 -27.26 -4.94 -2.69
N ARG A 56 -26.09 -5.46 -3.06
CA ARG A 56 -25.92 -6.23 -4.30
C ARG A 56 -26.52 -7.63 -4.19
N GLY A 57 -26.52 -8.20 -2.98
CA GLY A 57 -27.02 -9.56 -2.73
C GLY A 57 -26.14 -10.66 -3.31
N GLU A 58 -24.89 -10.34 -3.67
CA GLU A 58 -23.92 -11.25 -4.28
C GLU A 58 -22.61 -11.28 -3.48
N PRO A 59 -21.80 -12.35 -3.61
CA PRO A 59 -20.46 -12.38 -3.04
C PRO A 59 -19.59 -11.22 -3.53
N SER A 60 -18.88 -10.58 -2.62
CA SER A 60 -17.89 -9.54 -2.94
C SER A 60 -16.52 -9.93 -2.42
N ARG A 61 -15.46 -9.44 -3.08
CA ARG A 61 -14.06 -9.63 -2.69
C ARG A 61 -13.31 -8.31 -2.78
N GLY A 62 -12.45 -8.02 -1.81
CA GLY A 62 -11.61 -6.83 -1.82
C GLY A 62 -10.62 -6.81 -0.67
N ASP A 63 -9.71 -5.84 -0.73
CA ASP A 63 -8.71 -5.64 0.31
C ASP A 63 -9.28 -4.76 1.43
N GLU A 64 -9.13 -5.23 2.67
CA GLU A 64 -9.45 -4.47 3.88
C GLU A 64 -8.12 -4.12 4.57
N HIS A 65 -7.91 -2.82 4.76
CA HIS A 65 -6.70 -2.28 5.38
C HIS A 65 -6.96 -1.95 6.84
N ILE A 66 -6.13 -2.48 7.74
CA ILE A 66 -6.26 -2.30 9.19
C ILE A 66 -4.94 -1.75 9.72
N LEU A 67 -4.95 -0.49 10.13
CA LEU A 67 -3.81 0.15 10.78
C LEU A 67 -3.70 -0.34 12.23
N GLN A 68 -2.57 -0.97 12.56
CA GLN A 68 -2.28 -1.43 13.91
C GLN A 68 -1.75 -0.28 14.79
N PRO A 69 -1.82 -0.39 16.13
CA PRO A 69 -1.33 0.64 17.05
C PRO A 69 0.17 0.97 16.93
N ASP A 70 0.97 0.04 16.42
CA ASP A 70 2.40 0.21 16.12
C ASP A 70 2.67 0.98 14.81
N GLY A 71 1.61 1.39 14.10
CA GLY A 71 1.68 2.08 12.81
C GLY A 71 1.82 1.13 11.61
N ILE A 72 1.87 -0.18 11.83
CA ILE A 72 1.98 -1.16 10.76
C ILE A 72 0.60 -1.39 10.15
N GLU A 73 0.46 -1.15 8.85
CA GLU A 73 -0.76 -1.52 8.13
C GLU A 73 -0.78 -3.02 7.81
N LYS A 74 -1.86 -3.69 8.21
CA LYS A 74 -2.20 -5.04 7.81
C LYS A 74 -3.20 -5.03 6.66
N ILE A 75 -2.99 -5.88 5.66
CA ILE A 75 -3.85 -5.99 4.49
C ILE A 75 -4.49 -7.38 4.47
N PHE A 76 -5.82 -7.40 4.43
CA PHE A 76 -6.61 -8.62 4.37
C PHE A 76 -7.33 -8.73 3.03
N ASP A 77 -7.16 -9.85 2.34
CA ASP A 77 -8.01 -10.23 1.22
C ASP A 77 -9.30 -10.83 1.80
N VAL A 78 -10.41 -10.11 1.64
CA VAL A 78 -11.68 -10.40 2.30
C VAL A 78 -12.75 -10.76 1.28
N ILE A 79 -13.44 -11.88 1.54
CA ILE A 79 -14.64 -12.30 0.82
C ILE A 79 -15.84 -12.16 1.74
N LYS A 80 -16.91 -11.52 1.24
CA LYS A 80 -18.17 -11.30 1.97
C LYS A 80 -19.33 -11.93 1.20
N ILE A 81 -20.04 -12.85 1.83
CA ILE A 81 -21.13 -13.62 1.22
C ILE A 81 -22.43 -13.32 1.97
N PRO A 82 -23.31 -12.47 1.41
CA PRO A 82 -24.60 -12.19 2.02
C PRO A 82 -25.53 -13.40 1.85
N ARG A 83 -26.22 -13.78 2.93
CA ARG A 83 -27.25 -14.82 2.91
C ARG A 83 -28.58 -14.21 3.32
N PHE A 84 -29.60 -14.54 2.55
CA PHE A 84 -30.97 -14.11 2.78
C PHE A 84 -31.84 -15.31 3.19
N ASP A 85 -32.89 -15.05 3.95
CA ASP A 85 -33.91 -16.06 4.26
C ASP A 85 -34.91 -16.23 3.10
N ASP A 86 -35.84 -17.18 3.25
CA ASP A 86 -36.88 -17.45 2.24
C ASP A 86 -37.82 -16.25 1.99
N GLN A 87 -37.80 -15.22 2.85
CA GLN A 87 -38.56 -13.99 2.70
C GLN A 87 -37.72 -12.85 2.08
N GLY A 88 -36.50 -13.15 1.60
CA GLY A 88 -35.58 -12.17 1.01
C GLY A 88 -34.97 -11.21 2.05
N ARG A 89 -35.09 -11.50 3.35
CA ARG A 89 -34.54 -10.65 4.41
C ARG A 89 -33.12 -11.08 4.74
N ARG A 90 -32.29 -10.11 5.15
CA ARG A 90 -30.90 -10.37 5.58
C ARG A 90 -30.88 -11.40 6.71
N HIS A 91 -30.24 -12.54 6.47
CA HIS A 91 -30.14 -13.64 7.43
C HIS A 91 -28.75 -13.69 8.11
N SER A 92 -27.67 -13.72 7.31
CA SER A 92 -26.30 -13.71 7.83
C SER A 92 -25.30 -13.22 6.78
N LEU A 93 -24.19 -12.61 7.22
CA LEU A 93 -23.06 -12.28 6.36
C LEU A 93 -21.90 -13.19 6.73
N VAL A 94 -21.45 -14.02 5.79
CA VAL A 94 -20.24 -14.83 5.98
C VAL A 94 -19.05 -14.00 5.49
N VAL A 95 -18.10 -13.75 6.38
CA VAL A 95 -16.88 -13.00 6.07
C VAL A 95 -15.68 -13.90 6.28
N VAL A 96 -14.84 -14.03 5.24
CA VAL A 96 -13.59 -14.77 5.29
C VAL A 96 -12.48 -13.80 4.93
N GLY A 97 -11.51 -13.62 5.84
CA GLY A 97 -10.35 -12.77 5.61
C GLY A 97 -9.06 -13.56 5.68
N ARG A 98 -8.17 -13.34 4.71
CA ARG A 98 -6.80 -13.87 4.72
C ARG A 98 -5.82 -12.72 4.87
N ASP A 99 -4.95 -12.78 5.87
CA ASP A 99 -3.81 -11.85 5.96
C ASP A 99 -2.88 -12.09 4.76
N VAL A 100 -2.71 -11.04 3.95
CA VAL A 100 -1.86 -11.05 2.76
C VAL A 100 -0.74 -10.02 2.86
N THR A 101 -0.52 -9.46 4.05
CA THR A 101 0.42 -8.35 4.30
C THR A 101 1.83 -8.70 3.82
N ASP A 102 2.39 -9.81 4.28
CA ASP A 102 3.76 -10.21 3.94
C ASP A 102 3.90 -10.53 2.45
N ARG A 103 2.87 -11.17 1.87
CA ARG A 103 2.84 -11.48 0.44
C ARG A 103 2.84 -10.20 -0.40
N GLN A 104 1.96 -9.25 -0.10
CA GLN A 104 1.88 -7.99 -0.85
C GLN A 104 3.15 -7.15 -0.68
N ARG A 105 3.75 -7.13 0.52
CA ARG A 105 5.04 -6.45 0.76
C ARG A 105 6.18 -7.07 -0.05
N ALA A 106 6.30 -8.40 -0.03
CA ALA A 106 7.31 -9.11 -0.82
C ALA A 106 7.12 -8.88 -2.33
N GLU A 107 5.89 -8.93 -2.82
CA GLU A 107 5.58 -8.64 -4.23
C GLU A 107 5.91 -7.18 -4.61
N ALA A 108 5.65 -6.22 -3.71
CA ALA A 108 5.99 -4.82 -3.94
C ALA A 108 7.51 -4.60 -3.95
N GLU A 109 8.24 -5.22 -3.03
CA GLU A 109 9.70 -5.16 -2.97
C GLU A 109 10.35 -5.79 -4.21
N LEU A 110 9.86 -6.96 -4.65
CA LEU A 110 10.31 -7.59 -5.90
C LEU A 110 10.07 -6.67 -7.10
N ARG A 111 8.85 -6.13 -7.23
CA ARG A 111 8.52 -5.18 -8.30
C ARG A 111 9.41 -3.94 -8.27
N GLN A 112 9.76 -3.44 -7.10
CA GLN A 112 10.69 -2.32 -6.96
C GLN A 112 12.10 -2.69 -7.42
N ARG A 113 12.62 -3.85 -7.00
CA ARG A 113 13.94 -4.34 -7.41
C ARG A 113 14.01 -4.56 -8.93
N ASP A 114 12.98 -5.16 -9.52
CA ASP A 114 12.91 -5.39 -10.97
C ASP A 114 12.94 -4.06 -11.75
N ARG A 115 12.19 -3.05 -11.30
CA ARG A 115 12.23 -1.71 -11.90
C ARG A 115 13.62 -1.07 -11.83
N LEU A 116 14.31 -1.20 -10.69
CA LEU A 116 15.65 -0.65 -10.52
C LEU A 116 16.69 -1.37 -11.40
N LEU A 117 16.61 -2.70 -11.47
CA LEU A 117 17.48 -3.50 -12.34
C LEU A 117 17.26 -3.15 -13.81
N GLN A 118 16.00 -3.03 -14.24
CA GLN A 118 15.67 -2.63 -15.61
C GLN A 118 16.20 -1.23 -15.93
N ALA A 119 15.94 -0.24 -15.06
CA ALA A 119 16.43 1.12 -15.26
C ALA A 119 17.96 1.19 -15.32
N THR A 120 18.65 0.37 -14.53
CA THR A 120 20.11 0.26 -14.56
C THR A 120 20.59 -0.34 -15.88
N ALA A 121 19.98 -1.43 -16.35
CA ALA A 121 20.33 -2.07 -17.61
C ALA A 121 20.09 -1.17 -18.83
N ASP A 122 18.96 -0.45 -18.84
CA ASP A 122 18.62 0.53 -19.88
C ASP A 122 19.65 1.67 -19.91
N THR A 123 19.99 2.20 -18.73
CA THR A 123 21.01 3.25 -18.57
C THR A 123 22.39 2.80 -19.08
N LEU A 124 22.82 1.59 -18.71
CA LEU A 124 24.08 1.02 -19.18
C LEU A 124 24.10 0.86 -20.69
N THR A 125 23.01 0.36 -21.28
CA THR A 125 22.89 0.17 -22.73
C THR A 125 22.97 1.51 -23.46
N GLN A 126 22.32 2.55 -22.94
CA GLN A 126 22.39 3.91 -23.50
C GLN A 126 23.84 4.43 -23.47
N LEU A 127 24.51 4.38 -22.31
CA LEU A 127 25.88 4.86 -22.14
C LEU A 127 26.91 4.11 -23.01
N LEU A 128 26.72 2.80 -23.19
CA LEU A 128 27.63 1.97 -23.99
C LEU A 128 27.41 2.08 -25.50
N SER A 129 26.28 2.61 -25.95
CA SER A 129 25.94 2.69 -27.38
C SER A 129 26.71 3.78 -28.15
N GLY A 130 27.65 4.49 -27.51
CA GLY A 130 28.59 5.39 -28.20
C GLY A 130 28.00 6.66 -28.80
N HIS A 131 26.84 7.11 -28.28
CA HIS A 131 26.21 8.37 -28.67
C HIS A 131 26.82 9.56 -27.91
N ASP A 132 26.37 10.78 -28.20
CA ASP A 132 26.77 12.00 -27.48
C ASP A 132 26.65 11.83 -25.96
N LEU A 133 27.78 11.98 -25.26
CA LEU A 133 27.86 11.79 -23.82
C LEU A 133 26.94 12.75 -23.07
N GLU A 134 26.79 13.98 -23.56
CA GLU A 134 26.00 15.01 -22.89
C GLU A 134 24.51 14.66 -22.90
N GLU A 135 23.98 14.22 -24.05
CA GLU A 135 22.60 13.75 -24.18
C GLU A 135 22.37 12.46 -23.38
N THR A 136 23.32 11.53 -23.44
CA THR A 136 23.18 10.20 -22.82
C THR A 136 23.17 10.28 -21.30
N VAL A 137 24.00 11.14 -20.70
CA VAL A 137 24.02 11.35 -19.25
C VAL A 137 22.71 11.97 -18.76
N GLY A 138 22.13 12.91 -19.50
CA GLY A 138 20.82 13.48 -19.17
C GLY A 138 19.71 12.43 -19.17
N ALA A 139 19.66 11.58 -20.21
CA ALA A 139 18.68 10.50 -20.31
C ALA A 139 18.85 9.43 -19.21
N ALA A 140 20.10 9.10 -18.86
CA ALA A 140 20.44 8.20 -17.77
C ALA A 140 19.94 8.71 -16.41
N LEU A 141 20.24 9.99 -16.08
CA LEU A 141 19.77 10.63 -14.86
C LEU A 141 18.24 10.65 -14.77
N ALA A 142 17.57 10.91 -15.90
CA ALA A 142 16.12 10.89 -15.97
C ALA A 142 15.54 9.48 -15.73
N THR A 143 16.18 8.45 -16.28
CA THR A 143 15.75 7.05 -16.14
C THR A 143 15.93 6.56 -14.70
N LEU A 144 17.11 6.78 -14.12
CA LEU A 144 17.39 6.40 -12.74
C LEU A 144 16.54 7.19 -11.75
N GLY A 145 16.44 8.51 -11.94
CA GLY A 145 15.65 9.39 -11.08
C GLY A 145 14.18 8.99 -11.00
N ARG A 146 13.56 8.68 -12.15
CA ARG A 146 12.19 8.12 -12.17
C ARG A 146 12.08 6.76 -11.49
N ALA A 147 13.07 5.88 -11.68
CA ALA A 147 13.04 4.53 -11.12
C ALA A 147 13.11 4.52 -9.58
N VAL A 148 13.81 5.48 -8.98
CA VAL A 148 13.87 5.66 -7.52
C VAL A 148 12.85 6.66 -6.97
N ALA A 149 11.98 7.20 -7.82
CA ALA A 149 11.03 8.27 -7.49
C ALA A 149 11.71 9.50 -6.84
N ALA A 150 12.89 9.89 -7.34
CA ALA A 150 13.55 11.12 -6.93
C ALA A 150 12.95 12.32 -7.66
N ASP A 151 12.87 13.46 -6.98
CA ASP A 151 12.46 14.72 -7.60
C ASP A 151 13.58 15.33 -8.44
N ARG A 152 14.85 15.06 -8.08
CA ARG A 152 16.03 15.60 -8.76
C ARG A 152 17.22 14.65 -8.70
N ALA A 153 18.09 14.72 -9.70
CA ALA A 153 19.35 13.99 -9.77
C ALA A 153 20.47 14.87 -10.33
N TYR A 154 21.68 14.72 -9.79
CA TYR A 154 22.83 15.58 -10.11
C TYR A 154 24.09 14.76 -10.34
N ILE A 155 24.99 15.27 -11.18
CA ILE A 155 26.38 14.84 -11.23
C ILE A 155 27.28 16.05 -10.99
N PHE A 156 28.16 15.89 -10.00
CA PHE A 156 29.21 16.84 -9.68
C PHE A 156 30.57 16.29 -10.12
N GLU A 157 31.37 17.14 -10.75
CA GLU A 157 32.76 16.87 -11.07
C GLU A 157 33.66 17.62 -10.10
N ASN A 158 34.57 16.89 -9.45
CA ASN A 158 35.62 17.49 -8.63
C ASN A 158 36.85 17.74 -9.50
N HIS A 159 37.38 18.97 -9.46
CA HIS A 159 38.59 19.35 -10.18
C HIS A 159 39.39 20.38 -9.38
N PRO A 160 40.70 20.52 -9.58
CA PRO A 160 41.45 21.60 -8.97
C PRO A 160 41.04 22.96 -9.57
N ASP A 161 41.14 24.00 -8.76
CA ASP A 161 41.11 25.38 -9.18
C ASP A 161 42.29 25.62 -10.15
N PRO A 162 42.04 26.16 -11.36
CA PRO A 162 43.08 26.33 -12.38
C PRO A 162 44.17 27.33 -11.98
N ASP A 163 43.87 28.27 -11.06
CA ASP A 163 44.80 29.30 -10.63
C ASP A 163 45.52 28.93 -9.32
N VAL A 164 44.78 28.34 -8.37
CA VAL A 164 45.27 28.13 -7.00
C VAL A 164 45.49 26.65 -6.64
N GLY A 165 45.01 25.72 -7.47
CA GLY A 165 45.12 24.27 -7.24
C GLY A 165 44.27 23.72 -6.10
N ALA A 166 43.43 24.55 -5.47
CA ALA A 166 42.52 24.15 -4.40
C ALA A 166 41.41 23.23 -4.94
N PRO A 167 40.88 22.27 -4.17
CA PRO A 167 39.80 21.41 -4.64
C PRO A 167 38.51 22.22 -4.87
N LEU A 168 37.95 22.14 -6.07
CA LEU A 168 36.65 22.68 -6.46
C LEU A 168 35.69 21.55 -6.85
N MET A 169 34.40 21.86 -6.79
CA MET A 169 33.32 20.98 -7.23
C MET A 169 32.37 21.77 -8.13
N SER A 170 32.13 21.27 -9.33
CA SER A 170 31.25 21.88 -10.33
C SER A 170 30.08 20.95 -10.64
N GLN A 171 28.85 21.48 -10.64
CA GLN A 171 27.67 20.76 -11.12
C GLN A 171 27.75 20.66 -12.65
N ARG A 172 27.79 19.44 -13.18
CA ARG A 172 27.88 19.19 -14.63
C ARG A 172 26.55 18.82 -15.26
N TYR A 173 25.74 18.07 -14.52
CA TYR A 173 24.45 17.59 -15.01
C TYR A 173 23.37 17.71 -13.94
N GLU A 174 22.15 18.01 -14.40
CA GLU A 174 20.94 18.04 -13.57
C GLU A 174 19.78 17.44 -14.35
N TRP A 175 19.01 16.63 -13.64
CA TRP A 175 17.66 16.24 -14.05
C TRP A 175 16.69 16.62 -12.94
N CYS A 176 15.52 17.14 -13.33
CA CYS A 176 14.39 17.41 -12.44
C CYS A 176 13.15 16.66 -12.96
N ALA A 177 12.37 16.08 -12.04
CA ALA A 177 11.06 15.54 -12.36
C ALA A 177 10.11 16.66 -12.85
N MET A 178 9.19 16.29 -13.74
CA MET A 178 8.09 17.18 -14.15
C MET A 178 7.06 17.21 -13.03
N GLY A 179 6.74 18.40 -12.54
CA GLY A 179 5.73 18.64 -11.49
C GLY A 179 4.32 18.81 -12.03
#